data_AF-T1AHS1-F1
#
_entry.id   AF-T1AHS1-F1
#
_cell.length_a   1.000
_cell.length_b   1.000
_cell.length_c   1.000
_cell.angle_alpha   90.00
_cell.angle_beta   90.00
_cell.angle_gamma   90.00
#
_symmetry.space_group_name_H-M   'P 1'
#
loop_
_entity.id
_entity.type
_entity.pdbx_description
1 polymer ?
#
loop_
_entity_poly.entity_id
_entity_poly.type
_entity_poly.pdbx_seq_one_letter_code
_entity_poly.pdbx_strand_id
1 'polypeptide(L)'
;MVGVYEAVIDFLCRREGRVPLVVGSSATVRSADNQCRNLYGRAVAIFPPRALSPDETFFSHRVPLSEQPGRLFVGILPTRTTVKTTLIRVYSSLLVDRDTIPGAPPRATPRGDSIRDPYWTIVAYY
;
A
#
# COMPACT_ATOMS: atom_id res chain seq x y z
N MET A 1 -19.64 -12.50 10.16
CA MET A 1 -19.94 -13.80 9.54
C MET A 1 -19.23 -13.80 8.19
N VAL A 2 -18.19 -14.60 8.00
CA VAL A 2 -17.37 -14.64 6.78
C VAL A 2 -17.29 -16.11 6.36
N GLY A 3 -17.37 -16.44 5.06
CA GLY A 3 -17.26 -17.83 4.57
C GLY A 3 -18.55 -18.50 4.11
N VAL A 4 -19.72 -17.90 4.35
CA VAL A 4 -21.01 -18.50 3.96
C VAL A 4 -21.20 -18.49 2.44
N TYR A 5 -20.83 -17.38 1.77
CA TYR A 5 -20.91 -17.30 0.32
C TYR A 5 -19.90 -18.24 -0.35
N GLU A 6 -18.70 -18.29 0.20
CA GLU A 6 -17.60 -19.13 -0.25
C GLU A 6 -18.00 -20.62 -0.18
N ALA A 7 -18.66 -21.05 0.90
CA ALA A 7 -19.16 -22.41 1.06
C ALA A 7 -20.26 -22.77 0.05
N VAL A 8 -21.20 -21.85 -0.22
CA VAL A 8 -22.26 -22.07 -1.23
C VAL A 8 -21.67 -22.19 -2.62
N ILE A 9 -20.74 -21.30 -3.00
CA ILE A 9 -20.06 -21.35 -4.30
C ILE A 9 -19.26 -22.66 -4.43
N ASP A 10 -18.53 -23.06 -3.38
CA ASP A 10 -17.78 -24.31 -3.36
C ASP A 10 -18.68 -25.53 -3.58
N PHE A 11 -19.82 -25.59 -2.88
CA PHE A 11 -20.80 -26.66 -3.02
C PHE A 11 -21.37 -26.74 -4.44
N LEU A 12 -21.77 -25.60 -5.02
CA LEU A 12 -22.35 -25.56 -6.36
C LEU A 12 -21.35 -25.98 -7.44
N CYS A 13 -20.10 -25.53 -7.36
CA CYS A 13 -19.06 -25.93 -8.33
C CYS A 13 -18.76 -27.44 -8.26
N ARG A 14 -18.74 -28.01 -7.04
CA ARG A 14 -18.46 -29.44 -6.84
C ARG A 14 -19.56 -30.36 -7.33
N ARG A 15 -20.81 -29.87 -7.42
CA ARG A 15 -21.95 -30.66 -7.93
C ARG A 15 -21.71 -31.20 -9.34
N GLU A 16 -20.94 -30.49 -10.15
CA GLU A 16 -20.56 -30.90 -11.52
C GLU A 16 -19.22 -31.65 -11.56
N GLY A 17 -18.70 -32.10 -10.42
CA GLY A 17 -17.42 -32.79 -10.31
C GLY A 17 -16.19 -31.89 -10.46
N ARG A 18 -16.36 -30.56 -10.43
CA ARG A 18 -15.27 -29.58 -10.59
C ARG A 18 -14.92 -28.93 -9.26
N VAL A 19 -13.64 -28.88 -8.93
CA VAL A 19 -13.15 -28.15 -7.74
C VAL A 19 -12.75 -26.74 -8.18
N PRO A 20 -13.34 -25.67 -7.60
CA PRO A 20 -13.00 -24.32 -8.00
C PRO A 20 -11.59 -23.94 -7.54
N LEU A 21 -10.83 -23.26 -8.40
CA LEU A 21 -9.56 -22.64 -8.03
C LEU A 21 -9.86 -21.28 -7.39
N VAL A 22 -9.32 -21.05 -6.19
CA VAL A 22 -9.48 -19.79 -5.47
C VAL A 22 -8.16 -19.03 -5.56
N VAL A 23 -8.20 -17.84 -6.16
CA VAL A 23 -7.05 -16.93 -6.27
C VAL A 23 -7.43 -15.63 -5.56
N GLY A 24 -6.55 -15.13 -4.69
CA GLY A 24 -6.81 -13.91 -3.93
C GLY A 24 -5.54 -13.14 -3.61
N SER A 25 -5.69 -11.83 -3.45
CA SER A 25 -4.64 -10.93 -2.97
C SER A 25 -4.77 -10.71 -1.47
N SER A 26 -3.68 -10.83 -0.71
CA SER A 26 -3.65 -10.49 0.72
C SER A 26 -2.59 -9.44 1.00
N ALA A 27 -2.92 -8.49 1.88
CA ALA A 27 -1.97 -7.50 2.38
C ALA A 27 -0.95 -8.12 3.37
N THR A 28 -1.23 -9.29 3.94
CA THR A 28 -0.32 -9.97 4.87
C THR A 28 -0.24 -11.47 4.59
N VAL A 29 1.00 -11.99 4.51
CA VAL A 29 1.27 -13.42 4.26
C VAL A 29 1.61 -14.20 5.54
N ARG A 30 1.66 -13.53 6.70
CA ARG A 30 2.15 -14.15 7.95
C ARG A 30 1.19 -15.21 8.51
N SER A 31 -0.11 -15.06 8.27
CA SER A 31 -1.16 -15.98 8.75
C SER A 31 -2.04 -16.53 7.63
N ALA A 32 -1.57 -16.45 6.37
CA ALA A 32 -2.34 -16.84 5.19
C ALA A 32 -2.81 -18.30 5.28
N ASP A 33 -1.95 -19.23 5.73
CA ASP A 33 -2.33 -20.63 5.93
C ASP A 33 -3.51 -20.82 6.88
N ASN A 34 -3.52 -20.13 8.03
CA ASN A 34 -4.63 -20.24 8.97
C ASN A 34 -5.88 -19.54 8.47
N GLN A 35 -5.75 -18.39 7.80
CA GLN A 35 -6.90 -17.68 7.23
C GLN A 35 -7.56 -18.50 6.11
N CYS A 36 -6.78 -19.03 5.17
CA CYS A 36 -7.29 -19.86 4.09
C CYS A 36 -7.89 -21.17 4.60
N ARG A 37 -7.28 -21.81 5.61
CA ARG A 37 -7.86 -23.00 6.25
C ARG A 37 -9.18 -22.68 6.94
N ASN A 38 -9.26 -21.59 7.69
CA ASN A 38 -10.49 -21.22 8.40
C ASN A 38 -11.62 -20.79 7.46
N LEU A 39 -11.29 -20.15 6.33
CA LEU A 39 -12.28 -19.62 5.39
C LEU A 39 -12.71 -20.63 4.32
N TYR A 40 -11.77 -21.42 3.81
CA TYR A 40 -11.98 -22.31 2.67
C TYR A 40 -11.75 -23.79 2.97
N GLY A 41 -11.23 -24.14 4.16
CA GLY A 41 -10.91 -25.53 4.50
C GLY A 41 -9.81 -26.15 3.64
N ARG A 42 -8.91 -25.33 3.07
CA ARG A 42 -7.93 -25.75 2.06
C ARG A 42 -6.52 -25.29 2.42
N ALA A 43 -5.52 -26.02 1.94
CA ALA A 43 -4.14 -25.56 1.91
C ALA A 43 -4.00 -24.40 0.90
N VAL A 44 -3.07 -23.49 1.16
CA VAL A 44 -2.80 -22.33 0.31
C VAL A 44 -1.38 -22.42 -0.24
N ALA A 45 -1.21 -22.03 -1.50
CA ALA A 45 0.10 -21.75 -2.08
C ALA A 45 0.29 -20.24 -2.13
N ILE A 46 1.37 -19.74 -1.52
CA ILE A 46 1.69 -18.30 -1.52
C ILE A 46 2.59 -17.99 -2.71
N PHE A 47 2.17 -17.01 -3.51
CA PHE A 47 2.94 -16.49 -4.63
C PHE A 47 3.02 -14.96 -4.55
N PRO A 48 4.21 -14.35 -4.75
CA PRO A 48 5.51 -14.99 -4.92
C PRO A 48 6.00 -15.67 -3.62
N PRO A 49 6.88 -16.68 -3.72
CA PRO A 49 7.49 -17.27 -2.53
C PRO A 49 8.28 -16.23 -1.76
N ARG A 50 8.49 -16.50 -0.47
CA ARG A 50 9.32 -15.62 0.38
C ARG A 50 10.72 -15.53 -0.21
N ALA A 51 11.20 -14.32 -0.42
CA ALA A 51 12.57 -14.08 -0.82
C ALA A 51 13.55 -14.43 0.31
N LEU A 52 14.77 -14.83 -0.05
CA LEU A 52 15.85 -15.11 0.90
C LEU A 52 16.29 -13.85 1.64
N SER A 53 16.23 -12.71 0.95
CA SER A 53 16.52 -11.40 1.49
C SER A 53 15.34 -10.47 1.26
N PRO A 54 14.92 -9.66 2.25
CA PRO A 54 13.93 -8.62 2.03
C PRO A 54 14.45 -7.52 1.08
N ASP A 55 15.77 -7.40 0.93
CA ASP A 55 16.41 -6.42 0.06
C ASP A 55 16.46 -6.85 -1.40
N GLU A 56 16.22 -8.14 -1.69
CA GLU A 56 16.29 -8.71 -3.03
C GLU A 56 15.11 -9.64 -3.29
N THR A 57 14.17 -9.16 -4.10
CA THR A 57 13.05 -9.95 -4.60
C THR A 57 13.09 -9.97 -6.14
N PHE A 58 12.35 -10.88 -6.76
CA PHE A 58 12.20 -10.90 -8.23
C PHE A 58 11.68 -9.56 -8.79
N PHE A 59 10.91 -8.80 -8.00
CA PHE A 59 10.27 -7.56 -8.43
C PHE A 59 11.01 -6.29 -7.98
N SER A 60 11.91 -6.38 -7.00
CA SER A 60 12.59 -5.22 -6.42
C SER A 60 13.94 -5.60 -5.83
N HIS A 61 14.95 -4.75 -6.03
CA HIS A 61 16.25 -4.87 -5.37
C HIS A 61 16.60 -3.56 -4.66
N ARG A 62 17.46 -3.65 -3.65
CA ARG A 62 17.97 -2.48 -2.94
C ARG A 62 19.03 -1.77 -3.78
N VAL A 63 18.87 -0.47 -3.94
CA VAL A 63 19.84 0.41 -4.60
C VAL A 63 20.60 1.20 -3.52
N PRO A 64 21.93 1.34 -3.64
CA PRO A 64 22.72 2.20 -2.74
C PRO A 64 22.29 3.68 -2.79
N LEU A 65 22.41 4.37 -1.65
CA LEU A 65 22.10 5.80 -1.56
C LEU A 65 22.98 6.69 -2.44
N SER A 66 24.17 6.20 -2.82
CA SER A 66 25.07 6.87 -3.75
C SER A 66 24.53 6.91 -5.19
N GLU A 67 23.65 5.97 -5.54
CA GLU A 67 23.06 5.86 -6.88
C GLU A 67 21.68 6.52 -6.93
N GLN A 68 20.86 6.34 -5.89
CA GLN A 68 19.52 6.93 -5.80
C GLN A 68 19.22 7.45 -4.40
N PRO A 69 18.69 8.68 -4.25
CA PRO A 69 18.29 9.20 -2.96
C PRO A 69 17.15 8.35 -2.38
N GLY A 70 17.31 7.94 -1.12
CA GLY A 70 16.30 7.17 -0.39
C GLY A 70 15.12 8.03 0.09
N ARG A 71 14.20 7.41 0.82
CA ARG A 71 13.10 8.12 1.48
C ARG A 71 13.58 8.72 2.81
N LEU A 72 13.32 10.01 3.01
CA LEU A 72 13.51 10.66 4.30
C LEU A 72 12.28 10.45 5.18
N PHE A 73 12.49 9.89 6.37
CA PHE A 73 11.45 9.74 7.37
C PHE A 73 11.65 10.79 8.48
N VAL A 74 10.63 11.61 8.72
CA VAL A 74 10.64 12.63 9.77
C VAL A 74 9.63 12.27 10.84
N GLY A 75 10.11 12.06 12.06
CA GLY A 75 9.27 11.83 13.24
C GLY A 75 8.84 13.14 13.88
N ILE A 76 7.55 13.29 14.16
CA ILE A 76 7.00 14.48 14.83
C ILE A 76 6.41 14.03 16.16
N LEU A 77 6.97 14.52 17.27
CA LEU A 77 6.47 14.29 18.62
C LEU A 77 5.66 15.50 19.08
N PRO A 78 4.31 15.44 19.03
CA PRO A 78 3.50 16.55 19.52
C PRO A 78 3.49 16.61 21.04
N THR A 79 3.98 17.70 21.60
CA THR A 79 3.78 18.00 23.02
C THR A 79 2.46 18.74 23.20
N ARG A 80 1.56 18.23 24.06
CA ARG A 80 0.29 18.88 24.46
C ARG A 80 -0.81 19.00 23.39
N THR A 81 -0.73 18.28 22.26
CA THR A 81 -1.80 18.27 21.26
C THR A 81 -2.21 16.86 20.90
N THR A 82 -3.45 16.70 20.41
CA THR A 82 -3.94 15.41 19.92
C THR A 82 -3.28 15.06 18.59
N VAL A 83 -3.14 13.77 18.28
CA VAL A 83 -2.63 13.28 16.98
C VAL A 83 -3.36 13.95 15.82
N LYS A 84 -4.70 14.09 15.89
CA LYS A 84 -5.49 14.75 14.84
C LYS A 84 -5.07 16.20 14.62
N THR A 85 -4.89 16.97 15.68
CA THR A 85 -4.45 18.36 15.60
C THR A 85 -3.06 18.48 14.99
N THR A 86 -2.14 17.58 15.37
CA THR A 86 -0.79 17.52 14.81
C THR A 86 -0.82 17.21 13.31
N LEU A 87 -1.58 16.18 12.91
CA LEU A 87 -1.72 15.80 11.50
C LEU A 87 -2.30 16.94 10.67
N ILE A 88 -3.36 17.62 11.13
CA ILE A 88 -3.93 18.78 10.44
C ILE A 88 -2.86 19.85 10.21
N ARG A 89 -2.09 20.19 11.26
CA ARG A 89 -1.04 21.22 11.16
C ARG A 89 0.04 20.80 10.15
N VAL A 90 0.56 19.58 10.27
CA VAL A 90 1.60 19.06 9.37
C VAL A 90 1.13 19.03 7.92
N TYR A 91 -0.05 18.46 7.66
CA TYR A 91 -0.60 18.39 6.31
C TYR A 91 -0.92 19.78 5.74
N SER A 92 -1.44 20.69 6.56
CA SER A 92 -1.67 22.08 6.12
C SER A 92 -0.35 22.78 5.73
N SER A 93 0.71 22.61 6.53
CA SER A 93 2.02 23.20 6.22
C SER A 93 2.60 22.61 4.94
N LEU A 94 2.53 21.30 4.74
CA LEU A 94 3.00 20.65 3.51
C LEU A 94 2.20 21.06 2.27
N LEU A 95 0.89 21.30 2.40
CA LEU A 95 0.05 21.79 1.29
C LEU A 95 0.35 23.24 0.93
N VAL A 96 0.55 24.10 1.95
CA VAL A 96 0.82 25.53 1.77
C VAL A 96 2.24 25.74 1.22
N ASP A 97 3.21 25.01 1.75
CA ASP A 97 4.63 25.18 1.45
C ASP A 97 5.12 24.25 0.32
N ARG A 98 4.20 23.74 -0.49
CA ARG A 98 4.47 22.81 -1.60
C ARG A 98 5.45 23.32 -2.65
N ASP A 99 5.67 24.63 -2.72
CA ASP A 99 6.55 25.27 -3.73
C ASP A 99 8.00 25.41 -3.24
N THR A 100 8.27 25.19 -1.95
CA THR A 100 9.65 25.22 -1.39
C THR A 100 10.28 23.84 -1.32
N ILE A 101 9.52 22.79 -1.63
CA ILE A 101 10.02 21.41 -1.69
C ILE A 101 10.91 21.26 -2.94
N PRO A 102 12.19 20.89 -2.80
CA PRO A 102 13.07 20.65 -3.93
C PRO A 102 12.48 19.60 -4.89
N GLY A 103 12.40 19.93 -6.19
CA GLY A 103 11.81 19.07 -7.21
C GLY A 103 10.29 19.18 -7.37
N ALA A 104 9.63 20.09 -6.65
CA ALA A 104 8.23 20.42 -6.91
C ALA A 104 8.06 21.01 -8.33
N PRO A 105 7.01 20.64 -9.07
CA PRO A 105 6.73 21.22 -10.38
C PRO A 105 6.57 22.75 -10.26
N PRO A 106 7.09 23.53 -11.22
CA PRO A 106 7.07 24.98 -11.17
C PRO A 106 5.63 25.52 -11.05
N ARG A 107 5.49 26.70 -10.42
CA ARG A 107 4.21 27.41 -10.41
C ARG A 107 3.76 27.65 -11.85
N ALA A 108 2.48 27.39 -12.13
CA ALA A 108 1.86 27.85 -13.36
C ALA A 108 2.05 29.37 -13.47
N THR A 109 2.91 29.81 -14.38
CA THR A 109 3.10 31.22 -14.71
C THR A 109 1.92 31.70 -15.55
N PRO A 110 1.53 32.99 -15.48
CA PRO A 110 0.46 33.56 -16.31
C PRO A 110 0.73 33.46 -17.83
N ARG A 111 1.96 33.12 -18.23
CA ARG A 111 2.39 32.84 -19.60
C ARG A 111 3.14 31.51 -19.61
N GLY A 112 2.64 30.52 -20.35
CA GLY A 112 3.44 29.39 -20.85
C GLY A 112 3.43 28.08 -20.04
N ASP A 113 2.61 27.13 -20.51
CA ASP A 113 2.90 25.70 -20.77
C ASP A 113 3.38 24.76 -19.66
N SER A 114 3.31 25.13 -18.39
CA SER A 114 3.36 24.15 -17.30
C SER A 114 2.06 24.14 -16.51
N ILE A 115 1.07 23.39 -17.00
CA ILE A 115 -0.10 23.03 -16.20
C ILE A 115 0.41 22.15 -15.07
N ARG A 116 0.37 22.68 -13.84
CA ARG A 116 0.69 21.91 -12.63
C ARG A 116 -0.22 20.69 -12.58
N ASP A 117 0.31 19.54 -12.16
CA ASP A 117 -0.47 18.32 -11.98
C ASP A 117 -1.72 18.62 -11.11
N PRO A 118 -2.94 18.58 -11.69
CA PRO A 118 -4.17 18.86 -10.94
C PRO A 118 -4.45 17.80 -9.87
N TYR A 119 -3.75 16.66 -9.91
CA TYR A 119 -3.85 15.59 -8.93
C TYR A 119 -2.77 15.68 -7.83
N TRP A 120 -2.01 16.78 -7.74
CA TRP A 120 -1.04 16.97 -6.67
C TRP A 120 -1.73 17.01 -5.29
N THR A 121 -1.64 15.90 -4.57
CA THR A 121 -2.30 15.68 -3.28
C THR A 121 -1.31 15.13 -2.25
N ILE A 122 -1.66 15.26 -0.96
CA ILE A 122 -0.95 14.55 0.11
C ILE A 122 -1.59 13.17 0.27
N VAL A 123 -0.78 12.12 0.16
CA VAL A 123 -1.19 10.78 0.54
C VAL A 123 -0.91 10.61 2.04
N ALA A 124 -1.97 10.46 2.81
CA ALA A 124 -1.93 10.28 4.26
C ALA A 124 -2.54 8.93 4.64
N TYR A 125 -1.88 8.19 5.53
CA TYR A 125 -2.37 6.93 6.10
C TYR A 125 -2.67 7.12 7.60
N TYR A 126 -3.68 6.42 8.12
CA TYR A 126 -4.08 6.41 9.54
C TYR A 126 -4.19 4.97 10.03
#